data_AF-A0A7W2AR11-F1
#
_entry.id   AF-A0A7W2AR11-F1
#
_cell.length_a   1.000
_cell.length_b   1.000
_cell.length_c   1.000
_cell.angle_alpha   90.00
_cell.angle_beta   90.00
_cell.angle_gamma   90.00
#
_symmetry.space_group_name_H-M   'P 1'
#
loop_
_entity.id
_entity.type
_entity.pdbx_description
1 polymer ?
#
loop_
_entity_poly.entity_id
_entity_poly.type
_entity_poly.pdbx_seq_one_letter_code
_entity_poly.pdbx_strand_id
1 'polypeptide(L)' 'MDWYQNYQQLAAHEKIGTDYSIFLRFARPETAVLAIHGGGIEPGTSEMARAISDHDWSFYDFQGKKKKGNHRLHPF' A
#
# COMPACT_ATOMS: atom_id res chain seq x y z
N MET A 1 -5.66 -17.39 -3.05
CA MET A 1 -6.53 -17.30 -1.87
C MET A 1 -5.80 -16.43 -0.89
N ASP A 2 -6.41 -15.33 -0.48
CA ASP A 2 -5.75 -14.33 0.34
C ASP A 2 -5.74 -14.77 1.81
N TRP A 3 -4.72 -14.34 2.55
CA TRP A 3 -4.57 -14.69 3.97
C TRP A 3 -5.55 -13.94 4.86
N TYR A 4 -5.97 -12.75 4.43
CA TYR A 4 -6.92 -11.90 5.14
C TYR A 4 -8.10 -11.57 4.23
N GLN A 5 -9.32 -11.73 4.74
CA GLN A 5 -10.57 -11.49 4.02
C GLN A 5 -10.95 -10.01 3.96
N ASN A 6 -10.36 -9.19 4.84
CA ASN A 6 -10.57 -7.74 4.88
C ASN A 6 -9.41 -7.04 5.61
N TYR A 7 -9.36 -5.71 5.49
CA TYR A 7 -8.37 -4.89 6.19
C TYR A 7 -8.45 -5.04 7.72
N GLN A 8 -9.64 -5.18 8.29
CA GLN A 8 -9.81 -5.30 9.75
C GLN A 8 -9.12 -6.57 10.27
N GLN A 9 -9.22 -7.68 9.54
CA GLN A 9 -8.53 -8.92 9.87
C GLN A 9 -7.02 -8.77 9.72
N LEU A 10 -6.53 -8.14 8.64
CA LEU A 10 -5.11 -7.84 8.47
C LEU A 10 -4.58 -7.00 9.64
N ALA A 11 -5.25 -5.89 9.95
CA ALA A 11 -4.85 -4.97 11.00
C ALA A 11 -4.90 -5.58 12.42
N ALA A 12 -5.69 -6.64 12.62
CA ALA A 12 -5.71 -7.39 13.88
C ALA A 12 -4.49 -8.33 14.05
N HIS A 13 -3.84 -8.72 12.95
CA HIS A 13 -2.72 -9.68 12.97
C HIS A 13 -1.37 -9.07 12.58
N GLU A 14 -1.37 -7.89 11.97
CA GLU A 14 -0.19 -7.22 11.43
C GLU A 14 0.00 -5.84 12.06
N LYS A 15 1.25 -5.45 12.31
CA LYS A 15 1.58 -4.21 13.01
C LYS A 15 1.91 -3.07 12.04
N ILE A 16 1.09 -2.03 12.02
CA ILE A 16 1.39 -0.81 11.26
C ILE A 16 2.74 -0.18 11.69
N GLY A 17 3.48 0.36 10.73
CA GLY A 17 4.84 0.88 10.88
C GLY A 17 5.93 -0.20 10.85
N THR A 18 5.60 -1.45 11.20
CA THR A 18 6.54 -2.59 11.25
C THR A 18 6.33 -3.54 10.08
N ASP A 19 5.14 -4.13 9.97
CA ASP A 19 4.79 -5.15 8.97
C ASP A 19 4.28 -4.51 7.68
N TYR A 20 3.58 -3.38 7.81
CA TYR A 20 3.13 -2.56 6.69
C TYR A 20 3.15 -1.07 7.05
N SER A 21 2.94 -0.19 6.07
CA SER A 21 2.73 1.25 6.30
C SER A 21 1.73 1.79 5.30
N ILE A 22 1.02 2.86 5.67
CA ILE A 22 0.09 3.56 4.81
C ILE A 22 0.62 4.96 4.61
N PHE A 23 0.85 5.34 3.35
CA PHE A 23 1.19 6.69 2.96
C PHE A 23 -0.01 7.32 2.27
N LEU A 24 -0.33 8.55 2.66
CA LEU A 24 -1.47 9.28 2.14
C LEU A 24 -1.06 10.74 1.90
N ARG A 25 -1.38 11.24 0.72
CA ARG A 25 -1.28 12.66 0.38
C ARG A 25 -2.53 13.06 -0.38
N PHE A 26 -3.17 14.13 0.04
CA PHE A 26 -4.24 14.76 -0.73
C PHE A 26 -3.65 15.90 -1.57
N ALA A 27 -4.06 15.97 -2.82
CA ALA A 27 -3.76 17.07 -3.73
C ALA A 27 -5.01 17.48 -4.51
N ARG A 28 -4.90 18.59 -5.24
CA ARG A 28 -5.87 19.00 -6.27
C ARG A 28 -5.11 19.09 -7.59
N PRO A 29 -5.62 18.55 -8.72
CA PRO A 29 -7.00 18.16 -9.03
C PRO A 29 -7.47 16.78 -8.48
N GLU A 30 -8.74 16.43 -8.76
CA GLU A 30 -9.52 15.29 -8.19
C GLU A 30 -9.00 13.87 -8.52
N THR A 31 -7.87 13.74 -9.20
CA THR A 31 -7.29 12.43 -9.54
C THR A 31 -6.46 11.88 -8.38
N ALA A 32 -6.57 10.57 -8.15
CA ALA A 32 -5.74 9.85 -7.19
C ALA A 32 -4.97 8.71 -7.86
N VAL A 33 -3.71 8.53 -7.46
CA VAL A 33 -2.86 7.38 -7.82
C VAL A 33 -2.78 6.47 -6.61
N LEU A 34 -3.12 5.19 -6.80
CA LEU A 34 -3.20 4.21 -5.73
C LEU A 34 -2.23 3.06 -5.99
N ALA A 35 -1.40 2.75 -5.00
CA ALA A 35 -0.71 1.47 -4.87
C ALA A 35 -1.31 0.71 -3.67
N ILE A 36 -2.34 -0.10 -3.91
CA ILE A 36 -2.94 -0.94 -2.86
C ILE A 36 -2.05 -2.13 -2.49
N HIS A 37 -1.08 -2.47 -3.35
CA HIS A 37 -0.09 -3.55 -3.18
C HIS A 37 1.35 -3.01 -3.22
N GLY A 38 1.62 -1.93 -2.49
CA GLY A 38 2.92 -1.28 -2.43
C GLY A 38 4.02 -2.06 -1.70
N GLY A 39 5.23 -1.52 -1.79
CA GLY A 39 6.42 -2.00 -1.11
C GLY A 39 6.78 -3.42 -1.56
N GLY A 40 6.90 -4.33 -0.60
CA GLY A 40 7.26 -5.71 -0.89
C GLY A 40 6.11 -6.61 -1.38
N ILE A 41 4.87 -6.10 -1.49
CA ILE A 41 3.70 -6.90 -1.93
C ILE A 41 3.79 -7.14 -3.44
N GLU A 42 3.73 -6.08 -4.23
CA GLU A 42 4.03 -6.06 -5.66
C GLU A 42 5.19 -5.06 -5.92
N PRO A 43 6.44 -5.55 -5.96
CA PRO A 43 7.62 -4.69 -6.06
C PRO A 43 7.57 -3.73 -7.26
N GLY A 44 7.91 -2.45 -7.03
CA GLY A 44 7.92 -1.40 -8.05
C GLY A 44 6.65 -0.56 -8.12
N THR A 45 5.53 -1.02 -7.55
CA THR A 45 4.25 -0.28 -7.60
C THR A 45 4.27 0.99 -6.77
N SER A 46 4.90 0.98 -5.59
CA SER A 46 5.05 2.19 -4.76
C SER A 46 5.88 3.26 -5.45
N GLU A 47 7.00 2.87 -6.05
CA GLU A 47 7.89 3.77 -6.79
C GLU A 47 7.16 4.37 -7.99
N MET A 48 6.45 3.53 -8.75
CA MET A 48 5.66 3.96 -9.92
C MET A 48 4.51 4.89 -9.50
N ALA A 49 3.71 4.51 -8.50
CA ALA A 49 2.60 5.32 -8.02
C ALA A 49 3.08 6.67 -7.49
N ARG A 50 4.20 6.69 -6.76
CA ARG A 50 4.82 7.93 -6.29
C ARG A 50 5.27 8.80 -7.46
N ALA A 51 5.95 8.23 -8.46
CA ALA A 51 6.44 8.94 -9.63
C ALA A 51 5.30 9.50 -10.50
N ILE A 52 4.24 8.72 -10.75
CA ILE A 52 3.06 9.17 -11.50
C ILE A 52 2.34 10.31 -10.76
N SER A 53 2.27 10.23 -9.42
CA SER A 53 1.52 11.21 -8.64
C SER A 53 2.17 12.61 -8.59
N ASP A 54 3.44 12.73 -9.04
CA ASP A 54 4.35 13.88 -9.09
C ASP A 54 3.83 15.18 -8.44
N HIS A 55 3.52 15.10 -7.14
CA HIS A 55 2.88 16.13 -6.30
C HIS A 55 1.51 16.69 -6.73
N ASP A 56 1.13 16.60 -8.01
CA ASP A 56 -0.10 17.16 -8.54
C ASP A 56 -1.34 16.33 -8.21
N TRP A 57 -1.20 15.01 -8.03
CA TRP A 57 -2.33 14.11 -7.78
C TRP A 57 -2.35 13.60 -6.34
N SER A 58 -3.55 13.26 -5.87
CA SER A 58 -3.68 12.56 -4.59
C SER A 58 -2.97 11.21 -4.69
N PHE A 59 -2.42 10.74 -3.58
CA PHE A 59 -1.58 9.54 -3.54
C PHE A 59 -1.94 8.70 -2.32
N TYR A 60 -2.15 7.40 -2.54
CA TYR A 60 -2.33 6.41 -1.51
C TYR A 60 -1.43 5.21 -1.79
N ASP A 61 -0.72 4.74 -0.77
CA ASP A 61 0.19 3.62 -0.89
C ASP A 61 0.19 2.77 0.38
N PHE A 62 -0.31 1.54 0.25
CA PHE A 62 -0.25 0.50 1.26
C PHE A 62 0.99 -0.36 1.01
N GLN A 63 2.04 -0.13 1.80
CA GLN A 63 3.34 -0.78 1.61
C GLN A 63 3.54 -1.97 2.54
N GLY A 64 3.78 -3.15 1.99
CA GLY A 64 4.33 -4.28 2.77
C GLY A 64 5.80 -4.04 3.11
N LYS A 65 6.18 -4.19 4.39
CA LYS A 65 7.52 -3.88 4.92
C LYS A 65 8.27 -5.08 5.46
N LYS A 66 7.69 -6.28 5.38
CA LYS A 66 8.33 -7.49 5.89
C LYS A 66 9.57 -7.82 5.05
N LYS A 67 10.60 -8.39 5.69
CA LYS A 67 11.77 -8.91 4.98
C LYS A 67 11.40 -10.05 4.00
N LYS A 68 10.37 -10.83 4.34
CA LYS A 68 9.82 -11.94 3.54
C LYS A 68 8.33 -12.09 3.85
N GLY A 69 7.57 -12.65 2.91
CA GLY A 69 6.16 -13.01 3.13
C GLY A 69 5.15 -11.88 2.93
N ASN A 70 5.51 -10.80 2.25
CA ASN A 70 4.58 -9.70 1.94
C ASN A 70 3.40 -10.11 1.05
N HIS A 71 3.49 -11.23 0.31
CA HIS A 71 2.36 -11.79 -0.43
C HIS A 71 1.14 -12.11 0.46
N ARG A 72 1.34 -12.27 1.78
CA ARG A 72 0.25 -12.46 2.75
C ARG A 72 -0.52 -11.18 3.05
N LEU A 73 0.08 -10.03 2.73
CA LEU A 73 -0.52 -8.71 2.91
C LEU A 73 -1.30 -8.26 1.67
N HIS A 74 -1.30 -9.05 0.59
CA HIS A 74 -2.11 -8.82 -0.60
C HIS A 74 -3.60 -8.95 -0.24
N PRO A 75 -4.39 -7.86 -0.26
CA PRO A 75 -5.82 -7.91 0.02
C PRO A 75 -6.63 -7.79 -1.28
N PHE A 76 -7.37 -8.85 -1.66
CA PHE A 76 -8.43 -8.92 -2.69
C PHE A 76 -8.28 -8.05 -3.96
#